data_AF-A0A946WCK9-F1
#
_entry.id   AF-A0A946WCK9-F1
#
_cell.length_a   1.000
_cell.length_b   1.000
_cell.length_c   1.000
_cell.angle_alpha   90.00
_cell.angle_beta   90.00
_cell.angle_gamma   90.00
#
_symmetry.space_group_name_H-M   'P 1'
#
loop_
_entity.id
_entity.type
_entity.pdbx_description
1 polymer ?
#
loop_
_entity_poly.entity_id
_entity_poly.type
_entity_poly.pdbx_seq_one_letter_code
_entity_poly.pdbx_strand_id
1 'polypeptide(L)' 'MSAFFLMIPVSLLLATLFLIGFLKSVQKGQYDDTTSPAVRMLDDSLDADKKPS' A
#
# COMPACT_ATOMS: atom_id res chain seq x y z
N MET A 1 -10.75 23.21 35.48
CA MET A 1 -10.61 23.61 34.07
C MET A 1 -9.13 23.56 33.68
N SER A 2 -8.56 22.36 33.56
CA SER A 2 -7.13 22.17 33.27
C SER A 2 -6.85 20.83 32.57
N ALA A 3 -7.70 19.81 32.80
CA ALA A 3 -7.59 18.51 32.12
C ALA A 3 -7.59 18.62 30.59
N PHE A 4 -8.35 19.56 30.01
CA PHE A 4 -8.37 19.80 28.56
C PHE A 4 -7.00 20.17 27.98
N PHE A 5 -6.16 20.90 28.74
CA PHE A 5 -4.80 21.24 28.30
C PHE A 5 -3.91 20.01 28.12
N LEU A 6 -4.16 18.95 28.89
CA LEU A 6 -3.44 17.69 28.75
C LEU A 6 -4.09 16.77 27.72
N MET A 7 -5.43 16.74 27.67
CA MET A 7 -6.15 15.81 26.80
C MET A 7 -6.08 16.15 25.31
N ILE A 8 -6.06 17.44 24.96
CA ILE A 8 -5.97 17.89 23.56
C ILE A 8 -4.66 17.43 22.89
N PRO A 9 -3.46 17.70 23.45
CA PRO A 9 -2.23 17.25 22.81
C PRO A 9 -2.12 15.71 22.79
N VAL A 10 -2.57 15.03 23.84
CA VAL A 10 -2.52 13.55 23.90
C VAL A 10 -3.42 12.92 22.84
N SER A 11 -4.66 13.42 22.66
CA SER A 11 -5.57 12.89 21.64
C SER A 11 -5.06 13.16 20.23
N LEU A 12 -4.48 14.36 20.00
CA LEU A 12 -3.89 14.72 18.72
C LEU A 12 -2.69 13.82 18.38
N LEU A 13 -1.82 13.55 19.37
CA LEU A 13 -0.66 12.68 19.20
C LEU A 13 -1.08 11.25 18.84
N LEU A 14 -2.07 10.69 19.55
CA LEU A 14 -2.63 9.38 19.24
C LEU A 14 -3.26 9.32 17.84
N ALA A 15 -4.01 10.35 17.45
CA ALA A 15 -4.61 10.44 16.12
C ALA A 15 -3.55 10.52 15.01
N THR A 16 -2.49 11.31 15.21
CA THR A 16 -1.38 11.41 14.25
C THR A 16 -0.62 10.09 14.12
N LEU A 17 -0.30 9.42 15.23
CA LEU A 17 0.37 8.12 15.21
C LEU A 17 -0.46 7.07 14.46
N PHE A 18 -1.76 7.02 14.75
CA PHE A 18 -2.68 6.12 14.06
C PHE A 18 -2.75 6.41 12.56
N LEU A 19 -2.87 7.69 12.18
CA LEU A 19 -2.93 8.11 10.78
C LEU A 19 -1.66 7.74 10.01
N ILE A 20 -0.48 8.00 10.57
CA ILE A 20 0.80 7.64 9.94
C ILE A 20 0.92 6.12 9.79
N GLY A 21 0.54 5.37 10.83
CA GLY A 21 0.52 3.90 10.78
C GLY A 21 -0.42 3.38 9.69
N PHE A 22 -1.63 3.94 9.60
CA PHE A 22 -2.61 3.61 8.58
C PHE A 22 -2.10 3.87 7.17
N LEU A 23 -1.55 5.07 6.90
CA LEU A 23 -1.01 5.41 5.58
C LEU A 23 0.13 4.47 5.16
N LYS A 24 1.06 4.16 6.08
CA LYS A 24 2.14 3.21 5.82
C LYS A 24 1.61 1.79 5.59
N SER A 25 0.56 1.38 6.30
CA SER A 25 -0.06 0.06 6.12
C SER A 25 -0.72 -0.08 4.76
N VAL A 26 -1.43 0.96 4.29
CA VAL A 26 -2.06 0.97 2.95
C VAL A 26 -1.01 0.87 1.85
N GLN A 27 0.12 1.55 1.98
CA GLN A 27 1.19 1.50 0.98
C GLN A 27 1.97 0.17 0.97
N LYS A 28 2.14 -0.50 2.11
CA LYS A 28 3.08 -1.62 2.23
C LYS A 28 2.53 -2.98 1.80
N GLY A 29 1.21 -3.13 1.62
CA GLY A 29 0.58 -4.45 1.51
C GLY A 29 -0.04 -4.83 0.16
N GLN A 30 -0.37 -3.88 -0.71
CA GLN A 30 -1.32 -4.15 -1.80
C GLN A 30 -0.85 -3.77 -3.22
N TYR A 31 0.34 -3.16 -3.35
CA TYR A 31 0.87 -2.69 -4.64
C TYR A 31 1.98 -3.56 -5.22
N ASP A 32 2.35 -4.65 -4.53
CA ASP A 32 3.40 -5.57 -4.99
C ASP A 32 2.85 -6.60 -6.01
N ASP A 33 1.53 -6.81 -6.03
CA ASP A 33 0.85 -7.64 -7.03
C ASP A 33 0.32 -6.75 -8.18
N THR A 34 1.22 -6.00 -8.82
CA THR A 34 0.89 -5.14 -9.97
C THR A 34 0.99 -5.86 -11.32
N THR A 35 1.49 -7.09 -11.34
CA THR A 35 1.55 -7.92 -12.54
C THR A 35 0.31 -8.79 -12.62
N SER A 36 -0.73 -8.27 -13.29
CA SER A 36 -1.93 -9.05 -13.58
C SER A 36 -1.59 -10.32 -14.38
N PRO A 37 -2.23 -11.47 -14.10
CA PRO A 37 -2.05 -12.70 -14.86
C PRO A 37 -2.21 -12.53 -16.37
N ALA A 38 -3.06 -11.58 -16.80
CA ALA A 38 -3.29 -11.28 -18.21
C ALA A 38 -2.05 -10.71 -18.92
N VAL A 39 -1.24 -9.91 -18.23
CA VAL A 39 -0.01 -9.33 -18.81
C VAL A 39 1.05 -10.42 -18.97
N ARG A 40 1.21 -11.27 -17.95
CA ARG A 40 2.12 -12.43 -18.03
C ARG A 40 1.75 -13.39 -19.16
N MET A 41 0.47 -13.72 -19.31
CA MET A 41 0.03 -14.59 -20.40
C MET A 41 0.24 -13.97 -21.78
N LEU A 42 0.06 -12.64 -21.92
CA LEU A 42 0.28 -11.95 -23.18
C LEU A 42 1.77 -11.96 -23.56
N ASP A 43 2.67 -11.64 -22.62
CA ASP A 43 4.11 -11.66 -22.85
C ASP A 43 4.62 -13.08 -23.16
N ASP A 44 4.20 -14.09 -22.39
CA ASP A 44 4.58 -15.50 -22.61
C ASP A 44 4.10 -16.02 -23.98
N SER A 45 2.94 -15.55 -24.47
CA SER A 45 2.40 -15.93 -25.78
C SER A 45 3.16 -15.30 -26.96
N LEU A 46 3.66 -14.08 -26.79
CA LEU A 46 4.45 -13.36 -27.80
C LEU A 46 5.87 -13.93 -27.91
N ASP A 47 6.46 -14.36 -26.80
CA ASP A 47 7.77 -14.99 -26.79
C ASP A 47 7.74 -16.45 -27.31
N ALA A 48 6.63 -17.16 -27.11
CA ALA A 48 6.43 -18.51 -27.66
C ALA A 48 6.32 -18.51 -29.20
N ASP A 49 5.73 -17.48 -29.81
CA ASP A 49 5.57 -17.35 -31.26
C ASP A 49 6.88 -16.93 -31.97
N LYS A 50 7.85 -16.38 -31.22
CA LYS A 50 9.13 -15.90 -31.75
C LYS A 50 10.23 -16.96 -31.78
N LYS A 51 9.97 -18.18 -31.31
CA LYS A 51 10.96 -19.26 -31.36
C LYS A 51 10.95 -19.91 -32.73
N PRO A 52 12.04 -19.80 -33.53
CA PRO A 52 12.12 -20.52 -34.78
C PRO A 52 12.23 -22.02 -34.49
N SER A 53 11.20 -22.78 -34.87
CA SER A 53 11.29 -24.21 -35.16
C SER A 53 11.05 -24.43 -36.64
#